data_AF-A0A2R8YD12-F1
#
_entry.id   AF-A0A2R8YD12-F1
#
_cell.length_a   1.000
_cell.length_b   1.000
_cell.length_c   1.000
_cell.angle_alpha   90.00
_cell.angle_beta   90.00
_cell.angle_gamma   90.00
#
_symmetry.space_group_name_H-M   'P 1'
#
loop_
_entity.id
_entity.type
_entity.pdbx_description
1 polymer ?
#
loop_
_entity_poly.entity_id
_entity_poly.type
_entity_poly.pdbx_seq_one_letter_code
_entity_poly.pdbx_strand_id
1 'polypeptide(L)'
;MSCPCKQNFLHILSFNKSGGGGDIHQGFQSLLTEVNKTGTQYLLRMANRLFGEKSCDFLSSFRDSCQKFYQAEMEELDFISAVEKSRKHINTWVAEKTEGKIAELLSPGSVDPLTRLVLVNAVYFRGNWDEQFDKENTEERLFKVSKNEEKPVQMMFKQSTFKKTYIGEIFTQILVLPYVGKELNMIIMLPDETTDLRTVEKELTYEKFVEWTRLDMMDEEEVEVSLPRFKLEESYDMESVLRNLGMTDAFELGKADFSGMSQTDLSLSKVVHKSFVEVNEEGTEAAAATAAIMMMRCARFVPRFCADHPFLFFIQHSKTNGILFCGRFSSP
;
A
#
# COMPACT_ATOMS: atom_id res chain seq x y z
N MET A 1 2.63 24.64 -25.17
CA MET A 1 3.71 23.74 -24.70
C MET A 1 3.44 23.45 -23.24
N SER A 2 3.50 22.19 -22.79
CA SER A 2 3.31 21.87 -21.37
C SER A 2 4.48 22.44 -20.55
N CYS A 3 4.20 23.11 -19.44
CA CYS A 3 5.22 23.61 -18.50
C CYS A 3 6.11 22.47 -17.97
N PRO A 4 7.43 22.70 -17.74
CA PRO A 4 8.36 21.70 -17.19
C PRO A 4 7.85 21.00 -15.93
N CYS A 5 7.27 21.75 -14.98
CA CYS A 5 6.67 21.19 -13.76
C CYS A 5 5.68 20.07 -14.09
N LYS A 6 4.70 20.34 -14.97
CA LYS A 6 3.71 19.33 -15.41
C LYS A 6 4.35 18.15 -16.14
N GLN A 7 5.40 18.38 -16.94
CA GLN A 7 6.10 17.29 -17.63
C GLN A 7 6.83 16.37 -16.64
N ASN A 8 7.40 16.90 -15.55
CA ASN A 8 8.02 16.08 -14.50
C ASN A 8 7.00 15.14 -13.86
N PHE A 9 5.81 15.65 -13.50
CA PHE A 9 4.73 14.81 -12.99
C PHE A 9 4.35 13.67 -13.97
N LEU A 10 4.12 14.02 -15.24
CA LEU A 10 3.69 13.03 -16.23
C LEU A 10 4.74 11.96 -16.53
N HIS A 11 6.02 12.32 -16.49
CA HIS A 11 7.12 11.38 -16.72
C HIS A 11 7.35 10.48 -15.50
N ILE A 12 7.48 11.08 -14.31
CA ILE A 12 7.87 10.37 -13.08
C ILE A 12 6.77 9.43 -12.61
N LEU A 13 5.51 9.87 -12.70
CA LEU A 13 4.35 9.04 -12.37
C LEU A 13 3.91 8.14 -13.54
N SER A 14 4.70 8.09 -14.62
CA SER A 14 4.46 7.26 -15.80
C SER A 14 3.10 7.47 -16.50
N PHE A 15 2.44 8.62 -16.29
CA PHE A 15 1.16 8.94 -16.94
C PHE A 15 1.26 9.05 -18.47
N ASN A 16 2.44 9.39 -18.99
CA ASN A 16 2.71 9.41 -20.44
C ASN A 16 2.66 8.02 -21.10
N LYS A 17 2.78 6.94 -20.32
CA LYS A 17 2.77 5.55 -20.81
C LYS A 17 1.39 4.89 -20.70
N SER A 18 0.38 5.59 -20.19
CA SER A 18 -0.97 5.05 -20.08
C SER A 18 -1.57 4.84 -21.49
N GLY A 19 -1.45 3.61 -22.01
CA GLY A 19 -1.88 3.21 -23.36
C GLY A 19 -3.39 3.23 -23.60
N GLY A 20 -4.17 3.88 -22.73
CA GLY A 20 -5.63 3.87 -22.74
C GLY A 20 -6.30 5.02 -23.48
N GLY A 21 -5.57 5.92 -24.16
CA GLY A 21 -6.12 7.00 -25.01
C GLY A 21 -7.12 7.98 -24.35
N GLY A 22 -7.47 7.77 -23.07
CA GLY A 22 -8.47 8.50 -22.32
C GLY A 22 -7.84 9.47 -21.31
N ASP A 23 -8.68 10.34 -20.76
CA ASP A 23 -8.29 11.30 -19.75
C ASP A 23 -7.81 10.59 -18.46
N ILE A 24 -6.58 10.89 -18.02
CA ILE A 24 -5.97 10.27 -16.84
C ILE A 24 -6.83 10.42 -15.57
N HIS A 25 -7.57 11.52 -15.45
CA HIS A 25 -8.42 11.81 -14.31
C HIS A 25 -9.66 10.91 -14.30
N GLN A 26 -10.22 10.60 -15.47
CA GLN A 26 -11.30 9.61 -15.60
C GLN A 26 -10.82 8.19 -15.29
N GLY A 27 -9.57 7.87 -15.64
CA GLY A 27 -8.93 6.61 -15.27
C GLY A 27 -8.85 6.45 -13.74
N PHE A 28 -8.34 7.46 -13.03
CA PHE A 28 -8.30 7.47 -11.56
C PHE A 28 -9.69 7.44 -10.94
N GLN A 29 -10.65 8.18 -11.49
CA GLN A 29 -12.03 8.16 -11.03
C GLN A 29 -12.62 6.75 -11.10
N SER A 30 -12.41 6.05 -12.22
CA SER A 30 -12.89 4.69 -12.43
C SER A 30 -12.22 3.71 -11.47
N LEU A 31 -10.89 3.82 -11.30
CA LEU A 31 -10.12 2.99 -10.38
C LEU A 31 -10.59 3.17 -8.93
N LEU A 32 -10.70 4.41 -8.45
CA LEU A 32 -11.14 4.70 -7.09
C LEU A 32 -12.58 4.26 -6.85
N THR A 33 -13.46 4.41 -7.84
CA THR A 33 -14.84 3.93 -7.75
C THR A 33 -14.92 2.41 -7.65
N GLU A 34 -14.09 1.69 -8.39
CA GLU A 34 -14.03 0.23 -8.32
C GLU A 34 -13.45 -0.26 -6.98
N VAL A 35 -12.33 0.32 -6.55
CA VAL A 35 -11.59 -0.14 -5.36
C VAL A 35 -12.28 0.26 -4.05
N ASN A 36 -12.99 1.40 -4.03
CA ASN A 36 -13.78 1.88 -2.86
C ASN A 36 -15.27 1.49 -2.95
N LYS A 37 -15.64 0.52 -3.78
CA LYS A 37 -17.03 0.13 -3.95
C LYS A 37 -17.66 -0.27 -2.61
N THR A 38 -18.90 0.14 -2.37
CA THR A 38 -19.63 -0.25 -1.16
C THR A 38 -20.12 -1.70 -1.26
N GLY A 39 -20.15 -2.42 -0.13
CA GLY A 39 -20.59 -3.82 -0.07
C GLY A 39 -19.50 -4.86 -0.38
N THR A 40 -18.25 -4.44 -0.50
CA THR A 40 -17.08 -5.34 -0.53
C THR A 40 -16.92 -6.05 0.82
N GLN A 41 -16.31 -7.23 0.80
CA GLN A 41 -16.03 -8.03 2.01
C GLN A 41 -14.68 -7.66 2.67
N TYR A 42 -14.03 -6.62 2.16
CA TYR A 42 -12.86 -5.99 2.74
C TYR A 42 -13.11 -4.51 3.01
N LEU A 43 -12.34 -3.96 3.94
CA LEU A 43 -12.36 -2.57 4.34
C LEU A 43 -11.05 -1.90 3.89
N LEU A 44 -11.14 -1.12 2.82
CA LEU A 44 -10.09 -0.18 2.44
C LEU A 44 -10.53 1.24 2.80
N ARG A 45 -9.73 1.92 3.62
CA ARG A 45 -9.92 3.32 3.98
C ARG A 45 -8.76 4.13 3.46
N MET A 46 -9.06 5.02 2.52
CA MET A 46 -8.13 6.02 2.01
C MET A 46 -8.51 7.40 2.53
N ALA A 47 -7.58 8.05 3.20
CA ALA A 47 -7.66 9.43 3.65
C ALA A 47 -6.76 10.28 2.75
N ASN A 48 -7.34 10.75 1.64
CA ASN A 48 -6.67 11.60 0.66
C ASN A 48 -7.24 13.02 0.77
N ARG A 49 -6.39 14.00 1.07
CA ARG A 49 -6.81 15.41 1.13
C ARG A 49 -5.65 16.34 0.81
N LEU A 50 -5.98 17.46 0.19
CA LEU A 50 -5.07 18.59 0.03
C LEU A 50 -5.41 19.64 1.09
N PHE A 51 -4.39 20.11 1.78
CA PHE A 51 -4.49 21.22 2.73
C PHE A 51 -3.73 22.42 2.19
N GLY A 52 -4.45 23.46 1.78
CA GLY A 52 -3.89 24.70 1.28
C GLY A 52 -3.86 25.77 2.37
N GLU A 53 -2.93 26.71 2.28
CA GLU A 53 -2.95 27.90 3.11
C GLU A 53 -4.06 28.85 2.62
N LYS A 54 -4.89 29.35 3.56
CA LYS A 54 -6.13 30.09 3.27
C LYS A 54 -5.99 31.41 2.50
N SER A 55 -4.81 32.04 2.48
CA SER A 55 -4.53 33.27 1.72
C SER A 55 -4.11 32.99 0.28
N CYS A 56 -4.00 31.71 -0.11
CA CYS A 56 -3.57 31.30 -1.44
C CYS A 56 -4.72 31.17 -2.46
N ASP A 57 -5.87 31.81 -2.27
CA ASP A 57 -6.97 31.96 -3.27
C ASP A 57 -7.13 30.80 -4.29
N PHE A 58 -7.52 29.61 -3.81
CA PHE A 58 -7.66 28.43 -4.66
C PHE A 58 -8.87 28.48 -5.58
N LEU A 59 -8.70 28.04 -6.83
CA LEU A 59 -9.74 28.04 -7.86
C LEU A 59 -10.86 27.04 -7.54
N SER A 60 -12.12 27.47 -7.65
CA SER A 60 -13.27 26.57 -7.47
C SER A 60 -13.26 25.40 -8.45
N SER A 61 -12.89 25.64 -9.70
CA SER A 61 -12.77 24.60 -10.73
C SER A 61 -11.75 23.51 -10.37
N PHE A 62 -10.68 23.86 -9.66
CA PHE A 62 -9.71 22.90 -9.15
C PHE A 62 -10.33 22.04 -8.03
N ARG A 63 -10.99 22.68 -7.05
CA ARG A 63 -11.67 21.97 -5.96
C ARG A 63 -12.75 21.01 -6.49
N ASP A 64 -13.54 21.46 -7.46
CA ASP A 64 -14.57 20.64 -8.11
C ASP A 64 -13.95 19.44 -8.84
N SER A 65 -12.78 19.63 -9.47
CA SER A 65 -12.05 18.56 -10.14
C SER A 65 -11.49 17.54 -9.14
N CYS A 66 -10.95 17.99 -8.00
CA CYS A 66 -10.50 17.12 -6.90
C CYS A 66 -11.64 16.22 -6.42
N GLN A 67 -12.81 16.81 -6.15
CA GLN A 67 -13.96 16.06 -5.69
C GLN A 67 -14.46 15.08 -6.75
N LYS A 68 -14.61 15.54 -7.99
CA LYS A 68 -15.16 14.76 -9.10
C LYS A 68 -14.31 13.54 -9.44
N PHE A 69 -13.01 13.73 -9.60
CA PHE A 69 -12.14 12.69 -10.15
C PHE A 69 -11.43 11.85 -9.09
N TYR A 70 -11.21 12.40 -7.89
CA TYR A 70 -10.38 11.75 -6.87
C TYR A 70 -11.12 11.46 -5.57
N GLN A 71 -12.40 11.83 -5.46
CA GLN A 71 -13.17 11.72 -4.21
C GLN A 71 -12.43 12.39 -3.04
N ALA A 72 -11.63 13.41 -3.34
CA ALA A 72 -10.74 14.07 -2.40
C ALA A 72 -11.16 15.53 -2.28
N GLU A 73 -11.26 16.00 -1.04
CA GLU A 73 -11.56 17.39 -0.75
C GLU A 73 -10.27 18.21 -0.71
N MET A 74 -10.42 19.51 -0.89
CA MET A 74 -9.40 20.49 -0.58
C MET A 74 -9.89 21.35 0.57
N GLU A 75 -9.07 21.45 1.62
CA GLU A 75 -9.37 22.24 2.81
C GLU A 75 -8.36 23.36 2.98
N GLU A 76 -8.84 24.54 3.36
CA GLU A 76 -8.00 25.71 3.61
C GLU A 76 -7.75 25.87 5.09
N LEU A 77 -6.47 25.95 5.48
CA LEU A 77 -6.02 26.08 6.86
C LEU A 77 -5.16 27.33 7.03
N ASP A 78 -5.03 27.78 8.28
CA ASP A 78 -4.21 28.93 8.64
C ASP A 78 -2.82 28.45 9.08
N PHE A 79 -1.94 28.20 8.12
CA PHE A 79 -0.56 27.83 8.40
C PHE A 79 0.28 29.03 8.85
N ILE A 80 -0.11 30.27 8.53
CA ILE A 80 0.68 31.46 8.88
C ILE A 80 0.49 31.84 10.36
N SER A 81 -0.75 31.96 10.80
CA SER A 81 -1.09 32.48 12.15
C SER A 81 -1.44 31.39 13.14
N ALA A 82 -1.76 30.17 12.68
CA ALA A 82 -2.27 29.09 13.52
C ALA A 82 -1.64 27.70 13.21
N VAL A 83 -0.34 27.65 12.93
CA VAL A 83 0.44 26.44 12.57
C VAL A 83 0.03 25.20 13.38
N GLU A 84 0.16 25.25 14.72
CA GLU A 84 -0.10 24.08 15.57
C GLU A 84 -1.57 23.67 15.60
N LYS A 85 -2.50 24.62 15.43
CA LYS A 85 -3.92 24.30 15.31
C LYS A 85 -4.19 23.57 14.00
N SER A 86 -3.61 24.05 12.89
CA SER A 86 -3.70 23.43 11.57
C SER A 86 -3.08 22.03 11.56
N ARG A 87 -1.90 21.85 12.17
CA ARG A 87 -1.24 20.54 12.32
C ARG A 87 -2.12 19.54 13.09
N LYS A 88 -2.64 19.95 14.26
CA LYS A 88 -3.51 19.09 15.09
C LYS A 88 -4.80 18.73 14.36
N HIS A 89 -5.40 19.67 13.65
CA HIS A 89 -6.60 19.43 12.83
C HIS A 89 -6.35 18.35 11.77
N ILE A 90 -5.23 18.43 11.04
CA ILE A 90 -4.86 17.40 10.06
C ILE A 90 -4.72 16.02 10.74
N ASN A 91 -4.02 15.94 11.87
CA ASN A 91 -3.87 14.68 12.60
C ASN A 91 -5.21 14.11 13.08
N THR A 92 -6.09 14.95 13.64
CA THR A 92 -7.43 14.53 14.07
C THR A 92 -8.25 13.99 12.90
N TRP A 93 -8.25 14.70 11.77
CA TRP A 93 -8.96 14.26 10.57
C TRP A 93 -8.42 12.91 10.04
N VAL A 94 -7.09 12.73 9.99
CA VAL A 94 -6.47 11.46 9.57
C VAL A 94 -6.86 10.34 10.53
N ALA A 95 -6.80 10.58 11.84
CA ALA A 95 -7.17 9.60 12.84
C ALA A 95 -8.64 9.17 12.68
N GLU A 96 -9.56 10.10 12.48
CA GLU A 96 -10.98 9.80 12.22
C GLU A 96 -11.16 8.95 10.96
N LYS A 97 -10.48 9.29 9.87
CA LYS A 97 -10.59 8.56 8.59
C LYS A 97 -9.93 7.18 8.61
N THR A 98 -9.02 6.94 9.54
CA THR A 98 -8.27 5.68 9.69
C THR A 98 -8.69 4.89 10.92
N GLU A 99 -9.86 5.18 11.50
CA GLU A 99 -10.39 4.50 12.69
C GLU A 99 -9.43 4.51 13.89
N GLY A 100 -8.65 5.59 14.02
CA GLY A 100 -7.66 5.80 15.07
C GLY A 100 -6.35 5.03 14.87
N LYS A 101 -6.21 4.26 13.77
CA LYS A 101 -4.98 3.49 13.49
C LYS A 101 -3.79 4.39 13.16
N ILE A 102 -4.03 5.57 12.60
CA ILE A 102 -3.00 6.59 12.34
C ILE A 102 -3.33 7.84 13.16
N ALA A 103 -2.81 7.91 14.39
CA ALA A 103 -3.10 9.00 15.32
C ALA A 103 -2.25 10.26 15.07
N GLU A 104 -0.97 10.10 14.71
CA GLU A 104 -0.07 11.21 14.40
C GLU A 104 0.56 10.98 13.03
N LEU A 105 0.16 11.82 12.06
CA LEU A 105 0.72 11.88 10.72
C LEU A 105 1.80 12.96 10.63
N LEU A 106 1.51 14.14 11.18
CA LEU A 106 2.38 15.31 11.20
C LEU A 106 2.94 15.50 12.61
N SER A 107 4.24 15.26 12.78
CA SER A 107 4.97 15.51 14.02
C SER A 107 5.11 17.01 14.32
N PRO A 108 5.34 17.41 15.59
CA PRO A 108 5.62 18.82 15.91
C PRO A 108 6.77 19.37 15.07
N GLY A 109 6.61 20.58 14.52
CA GLY A 109 7.61 21.22 13.64
C GLY A 109 7.64 20.69 12.20
N SER A 110 6.76 19.75 11.83
CA SER A 110 6.66 19.24 10.46
C SER A 110 6.01 20.22 9.47
N VAL A 111 5.34 21.25 9.97
CA VAL A 111 4.75 22.37 9.23
C VAL A 111 5.10 23.67 9.95
N ASP A 112 5.13 24.78 9.20
CA ASP A 112 5.60 26.08 9.66
C ASP A 112 4.83 27.24 8.97
N PRO A 113 5.09 28.51 9.32
CA PRO A 113 4.43 29.66 8.68
C PRO A 113 4.74 29.83 7.18
N LEU A 114 5.74 29.14 6.64
CA LEU A 114 6.07 29.13 5.20
C LEU A 114 5.31 28.05 4.44
N THR A 115 4.62 27.15 5.14
CA THR A 115 3.79 26.11 4.54
C THR A 115 2.64 26.72 3.74
N ARG A 116 2.50 26.29 2.48
CA ARG A 116 1.47 26.75 1.53
C ARG A 116 0.57 25.61 1.05
N LEU A 117 1.14 24.42 0.83
CA LEU A 117 0.39 23.28 0.33
C LEU A 117 0.93 21.97 0.91
N VAL A 118 0.06 21.22 1.56
CA VAL A 118 0.33 19.89 2.13
C VAL A 118 -0.56 18.86 1.47
N LEU A 119 0.04 17.83 0.87
CA LEU A 119 -0.68 16.67 0.36
C LEU A 119 -0.60 15.54 1.39
N VAL A 120 -1.76 15.05 1.80
CA VAL A 120 -1.88 13.92 2.73
C VAL A 120 -2.48 12.73 2.01
N ASN A 121 -1.79 11.59 2.09
CA ASN A 121 -2.29 10.29 1.72
C ASN A 121 -2.05 9.33 2.89
N ALA A 122 -3.12 8.94 3.58
CA ALA A 122 -3.06 7.88 4.58
C ALA A 122 -3.95 6.71 4.16
N VAL A 123 -3.43 5.49 4.21
CA VAL A 123 -4.15 4.30 3.76
C VAL A 123 -4.14 3.25 4.87
N TYR A 124 -5.33 2.80 5.21
CA TYR A 124 -5.58 1.70 6.12
C TYR A 124 -6.29 0.58 5.36
N PHE A 125 -5.73 -0.62 5.42
CA PHE A 125 -6.35 -1.81 4.87
C PHE A 125 -6.66 -2.83 5.96
N ARG A 126 -7.83 -3.43 5.81
CA ARG A 126 -8.36 -4.47 6.66
C ARG A 126 -9.16 -5.43 5.78
N GLY A 127 -8.88 -6.73 5.85
CA GLY A 127 -9.58 -7.71 5.02
C GLY A 127 -9.50 -9.09 5.60
N ASN A 128 -10.56 -9.89 5.45
CA ASN A 128 -10.60 -11.27 5.93
C ASN A 128 -10.09 -12.23 4.87
N TRP A 129 -9.32 -13.24 5.29
CA TRP A 129 -8.93 -14.33 4.38
C TRP A 129 -10.17 -15.06 3.86
N ASP A 130 -10.15 -15.51 2.61
CA ASP A 130 -11.20 -16.38 2.05
C ASP A 130 -11.35 -17.65 2.90
N GLU A 131 -10.20 -18.15 3.38
CA GLU A 131 -10.11 -19.21 4.36
C GLU A 131 -9.14 -18.81 5.48
N GLN A 132 -9.66 -18.61 6.69
CA GLN A 132 -8.90 -18.16 7.85
C GLN A 132 -7.87 -19.19 8.34
N PHE A 133 -6.85 -18.71 9.04
CA PHE A 133 -5.98 -19.57 9.84
C PHE A 133 -6.68 -19.90 11.17
N ASP A 134 -6.36 -21.05 11.75
CA ASP A 134 -6.85 -21.37 13.08
C ASP A 134 -5.93 -20.74 14.13
N LYS A 135 -6.51 -19.98 15.07
CA LYS A 135 -5.76 -19.36 16.17
C LYS A 135 -5.11 -20.42 17.07
N GLU A 136 -5.69 -21.61 17.17
CA GLU A 136 -5.12 -22.72 17.94
C GLU A 136 -3.84 -23.29 17.30
N ASN A 137 -3.65 -23.11 15.99
CA ASN A 137 -2.47 -23.56 15.25
C ASN A 137 -1.35 -22.50 15.22
N THR A 138 -1.54 -21.36 15.90
CA THR A 138 -0.53 -20.29 15.94
C THR A 138 0.42 -20.51 17.09
N GLU A 139 1.71 -20.58 16.77
CA GLU A 139 2.76 -20.92 17.72
C GLU A 139 3.90 -19.91 17.65
N GLU A 140 4.61 -19.74 18.77
CA GLU A 140 5.86 -18.99 18.74
C GLU A 140 6.92 -19.78 17.95
N ARG A 141 7.48 -19.18 16.91
CA ARG A 141 8.59 -19.74 16.10
C ARG A 141 9.66 -18.70 15.86
N LEU A 142 10.85 -19.13 15.46
CA LEU A 142 11.96 -18.24 15.15
C LEU A 142 11.83 -17.71 13.72
N PHE A 143 12.06 -16.40 13.56
CA PHE A 143 12.17 -15.71 12.29
C PHE A 143 13.62 -15.25 12.09
N LYS A 144 14.24 -15.69 10.99
CA LYS A 144 15.63 -15.43 10.62
C LYS A 144 15.77 -14.05 10.00
N VAL A 145 15.95 -13.01 10.82
CA VAL A 145 16.14 -11.61 10.37
C VAL A 145 17.42 -11.48 9.53
N SER A 146 18.48 -12.17 9.92
CA SER A 146 19.75 -12.24 9.19
C SER A 146 20.49 -13.54 9.51
N LYS A 147 21.66 -13.77 8.90
CA LYS A 147 22.51 -14.96 9.17
C LYS A 147 22.87 -15.15 10.65
N ASN A 148 22.84 -14.08 11.44
CA ASN A 148 23.28 -14.08 12.83
C ASN A 148 22.19 -13.62 13.81
N GLU A 149 20.97 -13.33 13.32
CA GLU A 149 19.90 -12.77 14.13
C GLU A 149 18.59 -13.49 13.85
N GLU A 150 18.02 -14.07 14.89
CA GLU A 150 16.70 -14.70 14.89
C GLU A 150 15.84 -14.06 15.98
N LYS A 151 14.55 -13.86 15.70
CA LYS A 151 13.59 -13.30 16.65
C LYS A 151 12.35 -14.18 16.76
N PRO A 152 11.76 -14.34 17.95
CA PRO A 152 10.49 -15.05 18.08
C PRO A 152 9.35 -14.25 17.41
N VAL A 153 8.48 -14.96 16.71
CA VAL A 153 7.25 -14.45 16.08
C VAL A 153 6.09 -15.38 16.35
N GLN A 154 4.87 -14.83 16.37
CA GLN A 154 3.66 -15.64 16.33
C GLN A 154 3.45 -16.11 14.89
N MET A 155 3.77 -17.37 14.63
CA MET A 155 3.70 -17.99 13.31
C MET A 155 2.35 -18.68 13.16
N MET A 156 1.51 -18.15 12.27
CA MET A 156 0.23 -18.76 11.91
C MET A 156 0.49 -19.98 11.03
N PHE A 157 -0.35 -21.00 11.14
CA PHE A 157 -0.23 -22.22 10.34
C PHE A 157 -1.59 -22.68 9.79
N LYS A 158 -1.60 -23.10 8.53
CA LYS A 158 -2.71 -23.85 7.94
C LYS A 158 -2.22 -24.75 6.80
N GLN A 159 -2.98 -25.81 6.55
CA GLN A 159 -2.84 -26.64 5.36
C GLN A 159 -4.11 -26.47 4.51
N SER A 160 -3.97 -25.97 3.28
CA SER A 160 -5.10 -25.83 2.35
C SER A 160 -4.59 -25.76 0.91
N THR A 161 -5.52 -25.68 -0.05
CA THR A 161 -5.21 -25.54 -1.47
C THR A 161 -4.98 -24.07 -1.82
N PHE A 162 -3.81 -23.76 -2.38
CA PHE A 162 -3.45 -22.41 -2.78
C PHE A 162 -2.75 -22.40 -4.13
N LYS A 163 -2.73 -21.23 -4.77
CA LYS A 163 -1.91 -21.00 -5.95
C LYS A 163 -0.48 -20.70 -5.55
N LYS A 164 0.45 -21.46 -6.12
CA LYS A 164 1.88 -21.34 -5.86
C LYS A 164 2.66 -21.46 -7.17
N THR A 165 3.82 -20.82 -7.23
CA THR A 165 4.83 -21.08 -8.26
C THR A 165 6.23 -20.86 -7.71
N TYR A 166 7.24 -21.26 -8.47
CA TYR A 166 8.65 -21.03 -8.17
C TYR A 166 9.35 -20.36 -9.35
N ILE A 167 9.95 -19.20 -9.10
CA ILE A 167 10.69 -18.45 -10.11
C ILE A 167 12.17 -18.77 -9.98
N GLY A 168 12.66 -19.65 -10.86
CA GLY A 168 14.05 -20.10 -10.86
C GLY A 168 15.08 -19.00 -11.16
N GLU A 169 14.69 -17.93 -11.85
CA GLU A 169 15.59 -16.79 -12.14
C GLU A 169 16.06 -16.08 -10.86
N ILE A 170 15.19 -16.01 -9.86
CA ILE A 170 15.43 -15.29 -8.59
C ILE A 170 15.33 -16.23 -7.38
N PHE A 171 15.29 -17.54 -7.60
CA PHE A 171 15.20 -18.58 -6.56
C PHE A 171 14.11 -18.26 -5.51
N THR A 172 12.89 -18.00 -5.97
CA THR A 172 11.82 -17.44 -5.12
C THR A 172 10.52 -18.21 -5.28
N GLN A 173 9.94 -18.62 -4.15
CA GLN A 173 8.58 -19.15 -4.08
C GLN A 173 7.58 -18.00 -4.03
N ILE A 174 6.51 -18.11 -4.80
CA ILE A 174 5.40 -17.17 -4.78
C ILE A 174 4.14 -17.91 -4.33
N LEU A 175 3.47 -17.39 -3.30
CA LEU A 175 2.21 -17.90 -2.78
C LEU A 175 1.13 -16.83 -2.88
N VAL A 176 -0.09 -17.23 -3.27
CA VAL A 176 -1.25 -16.34 -3.35
C VAL A 176 -2.29 -16.77 -2.31
N LEU A 177 -2.60 -15.84 -1.40
CA LEU A 177 -3.62 -15.98 -0.37
C LEU A 177 -4.81 -15.06 -0.70
N PRO A 178 -5.97 -15.60 -1.12
CA PRO A 178 -7.13 -14.79 -1.43
C PRO A 178 -7.80 -14.24 -0.17
N TYR A 179 -8.32 -13.02 -0.27
CA TYR A 179 -9.28 -12.46 0.68
C TYR A 179 -10.72 -12.88 0.30
N VAL A 180 -11.66 -12.76 1.24
CA VAL A 180 -13.08 -13.08 1.02
C VAL A 180 -13.61 -12.42 -0.25
N GLY A 181 -14.32 -13.20 -1.06
CA GLY A 181 -14.87 -12.76 -2.34
C GLY A 181 -13.86 -12.74 -3.48
N LYS A 182 -12.58 -13.04 -3.20
CA LYS A 182 -11.48 -13.12 -4.18
C LYS A 182 -11.27 -11.83 -4.98
N GLU A 183 -11.75 -10.70 -4.45
CA GLU A 183 -11.57 -9.36 -5.02
C GLU A 183 -10.14 -8.84 -4.79
N LEU A 184 -9.52 -9.26 -3.69
CA LEU A 184 -8.14 -8.97 -3.35
C LEU A 184 -7.36 -10.25 -3.09
N ASN A 185 -6.07 -10.24 -3.41
CA ASN A 185 -5.13 -11.29 -3.05
C ASN A 185 -3.93 -10.70 -2.32
N MET A 186 -3.46 -11.37 -1.28
CA MET A 186 -2.09 -11.18 -0.80
C MET A 186 -1.17 -12.11 -1.59
N ILE A 187 -0.13 -11.55 -2.18
CA ILE A 187 0.92 -12.28 -2.89
C ILE A 187 2.18 -12.17 -2.06
N ILE A 188 2.79 -13.29 -1.72
CA ILE A 188 4.03 -13.35 -0.94
C ILE A 188 5.13 -13.90 -1.83
N MET A 189 6.22 -13.15 -1.98
CA MET A 189 7.43 -13.57 -2.67
C MET A 189 8.50 -13.88 -1.62
N LEU A 190 8.76 -15.16 -1.42
CA LEU A 190 9.70 -15.70 -0.42
C LEU A 190 10.91 -16.29 -1.15
N PRO A 191 12.07 -15.61 -1.15
CA PRO A 191 13.31 -16.16 -1.69
C PRO A 191 13.70 -17.45 -0.95
N ASP A 192 14.55 -18.27 -1.54
CA ASP A 192 15.20 -19.37 -0.80
C ASP A 192 16.14 -18.79 0.27
N GLU A 193 16.39 -19.55 1.36
CA GLU A 193 17.20 -19.07 2.49
C GLU A 193 18.62 -18.62 2.09
N THR A 194 19.15 -19.14 0.99
CA THR A 194 20.47 -18.78 0.45
C THR A 194 20.46 -17.48 -0.37
N THR A 195 19.29 -16.96 -0.70
CA THR A 195 19.09 -15.83 -1.60
C THR A 195 18.76 -14.57 -0.81
N ASP A 196 19.57 -13.52 -0.97
CA ASP A 196 19.28 -12.22 -0.37
C ASP A 196 18.05 -11.59 -1.04
N LEU A 197 17.08 -11.14 -0.24
CA LEU A 197 15.87 -10.47 -0.72
C LEU A 197 16.17 -9.27 -1.63
N ARG A 198 17.32 -8.59 -1.44
CA ARG A 198 17.77 -7.49 -2.30
C ARG A 198 18.01 -7.92 -3.75
N THR A 199 18.31 -9.19 -4.01
CA THR A 199 18.42 -9.74 -5.36
C THR A 199 17.06 -9.73 -6.04
N VAL A 200 16.02 -10.14 -5.31
CA VAL A 200 14.63 -10.09 -5.80
C VAL A 200 14.20 -8.64 -6.05
N GLU A 201 14.46 -7.74 -5.09
CA GLU A 201 14.11 -6.31 -5.22
C GLU A 201 14.73 -5.64 -6.46
N LYS A 202 15.97 -6.00 -6.82
CA LYS A 202 16.66 -5.44 -7.99
C LYS A 202 16.11 -5.94 -9.31
N GLU A 203 15.73 -7.22 -9.37
CA GLU A 203 15.21 -7.84 -10.57
C GLU A 203 13.71 -7.58 -10.77
N LEU A 204 13.00 -7.17 -9.72
CA LEU A 204 11.57 -6.93 -9.77
C LEU A 204 11.21 -5.68 -10.58
N THR A 205 10.79 -5.89 -11.83
CA THR A 205 10.12 -4.86 -12.65
C THR A 205 8.61 -5.08 -12.65
N TYR A 206 7.83 -4.11 -13.14
CA TYR A 206 6.39 -4.28 -13.27
C TYR A 206 6.03 -5.41 -14.24
N GLU A 207 6.76 -5.53 -15.36
CA GLU A 207 6.55 -6.57 -16.36
C GLU A 207 6.81 -7.96 -15.77
N LYS A 208 7.95 -8.11 -15.07
CA LYS A 208 8.29 -9.35 -14.35
C LYS A 208 7.29 -9.66 -13.25
N PHE A 209 6.85 -8.67 -12.47
CA PHE A 209 5.81 -8.85 -11.46
C PHE A 209 4.53 -9.39 -12.09
N VAL A 210 4.04 -8.77 -13.17
CA VAL A 210 2.83 -9.22 -13.86
C VAL A 210 3.01 -10.64 -14.39
N GLU A 211 4.15 -10.96 -15.00
CA GLU A 211 4.46 -12.29 -15.52
C GLU A 211 4.49 -13.36 -14.42
N TRP A 212 5.23 -13.10 -13.34
CA TRP A 212 5.42 -14.04 -12.22
C TRP A 212 4.15 -14.22 -11.38
N THR A 213 3.23 -13.25 -11.42
CA THR A 213 1.97 -13.28 -10.65
C THR A 213 0.74 -13.69 -11.47
N ARG A 214 0.95 -14.21 -12.69
CA ARG A 214 -0.13 -14.75 -13.54
C ARG A 214 -0.81 -15.95 -12.91
N LEU A 215 -1.99 -15.73 -12.34
CA LEU A 215 -2.77 -16.76 -11.65
C LEU A 215 -3.14 -17.96 -12.53
N ASP A 216 -3.21 -17.81 -13.85
CA ASP A 216 -3.48 -18.88 -14.83
C ASP A 216 -2.27 -19.78 -15.08
N MET A 217 -1.07 -19.33 -14.71
CA MET A 217 0.20 -20.04 -14.88
C MET A 217 0.74 -20.65 -13.58
N MET A 218 0.02 -20.47 -12.46
CA MET A 218 0.39 -21.02 -11.16
C MET A 218 -0.26 -22.37 -10.92
N ASP A 219 0.45 -23.26 -10.22
CA ASP A 219 -0.09 -24.53 -9.77
C ASP A 219 -1.04 -24.30 -8.60
N GLU A 220 -2.21 -24.94 -8.63
CA GLU A 220 -3.15 -24.97 -7.53
C GLU A 220 -3.05 -26.32 -6.83
N GLU A 221 -2.40 -26.33 -5.66
CA GLU A 221 -2.08 -27.55 -4.92
C GLU A 221 -2.24 -27.36 -3.41
N GLU A 222 -2.31 -28.48 -2.68
CA GLU A 222 -2.34 -28.48 -1.23
C GLU A 222 -0.97 -28.08 -0.68
N VAL A 223 -0.93 -27.07 0.20
CA VAL A 223 0.31 -26.49 0.75
C VAL A 223 0.17 -26.29 2.26
N GLU A 224 1.20 -26.65 3.01
CA GLU A 224 1.39 -26.26 4.41
C GLU A 224 1.97 -24.83 4.45
N VAL A 225 1.19 -23.85 4.88
CA VAL A 225 1.56 -22.43 4.92
C VAL A 225 1.87 -22.02 6.35
N SER A 226 3.08 -21.51 6.59
CA SER A 226 3.47 -20.80 7.81
C SER A 226 3.72 -19.33 7.49
N LEU A 227 3.00 -18.43 8.14
CA LEU A 227 3.06 -16.98 7.92
C LEU A 227 3.08 -16.24 9.26
N PRO A 228 4.05 -15.34 9.54
CA PRO A 228 4.04 -14.57 10.77
C PRO A 228 2.82 -13.65 10.84
N ARG A 229 2.26 -13.48 12.04
CA ARG A 229 1.48 -12.29 12.36
C ARG A 229 2.41 -11.09 12.31
N PHE A 230 1.96 -10.01 11.67
CA PHE A 230 2.73 -8.78 11.68
C PHE A 230 1.83 -7.55 11.57
N LYS A 231 2.38 -6.45 12.06
CA LYS A 231 1.79 -5.13 11.97
C LYS A 231 2.87 -4.18 11.46
N LEU A 232 2.62 -3.56 10.33
CA LEU A 232 3.53 -2.61 9.69
C LEU A 232 2.86 -1.24 9.68
N GLU A 233 3.56 -0.25 10.22
CA GLU A 233 3.16 1.15 10.20
C GLU A 233 4.36 1.96 9.76
N GLU A 234 4.28 2.51 8.54
CA GLU A 234 5.38 3.25 7.93
C GLU A 234 4.92 4.64 7.51
N SER A 235 5.77 5.63 7.78
CA SER A 235 5.53 7.03 7.45
C SER A 235 6.64 7.55 6.57
N TYR A 236 6.29 8.02 5.38
CA TYR A 236 7.21 8.51 4.38
C TYR A 236 7.01 10.01 4.15
N ASP A 237 8.12 10.75 4.28
CA ASP A 237 8.22 12.08 3.70
C ASP A 237 8.55 11.96 2.22
N MET A 238 7.51 12.04 1.39
CA MET A 238 7.59 11.78 -0.03
C MET A 238 8.30 12.90 -0.79
N GLU A 239 8.56 14.06 -0.18
CA GLU A 239 9.31 15.12 -0.85
C GLU A 239 10.68 14.63 -1.30
N SER A 240 11.46 14.04 -0.38
CA SER A 240 12.81 13.54 -0.67
C SER A 240 12.80 12.48 -1.78
N VAL A 241 11.84 11.57 -1.74
CA VAL A 241 11.65 10.49 -2.72
C VAL A 241 11.32 11.08 -4.09
N LEU A 242 10.32 11.96 -4.16
CA LEU A 242 9.86 12.56 -5.41
C LEU A 242 10.94 13.44 -6.05
N ARG A 243 11.70 14.20 -5.25
CA ARG A 243 12.85 14.98 -5.73
C ARG A 243 13.94 14.08 -6.31
N ASN A 244 14.29 12.98 -5.65
CA ASN A 244 15.28 12.02 -6.13
C ASN A 244 14.84 11.32 -7.43
N LEU A 245 13.53 11.17 -7.64
CA LEU A 245 12.96 10.70 -8.91
C LEU A 245 12.89 11.78 -10.00
N GLY A 246 13.25 13.03 -9.69
CA GLY A 246 13.34 14.16 -10.63
C GLY A 246 12.23 15.20 -10.53
N MET A 247 11.33 15.11 -9.54
CA MET A 247 10.22 16.05 -9.35
C MET A 247 10.71 17.21 -8.46
N THR A 248 11.65 18.01 -8.95
CA THR A 248 12.24 19.11 -8.16
C THR A 248 11.40 20.38 -8.22
N ASP A 249 10.91 20.74 -9.41
CA ASP A 249 10.26 22.03 -9.66
C ASP A 249 9.00 22.20 -8.82
N ALA A 250 8.25 21.12 -8.59
CA ALA A 250 7.02 21.12 -7.79
C ALA A 250 7.20 21.62 -6.35
N PHE A 251 8.41 21.53 -5.81
CA PHE A 251 8.72 21.92 -4.43
C PHE A 251 9.57 23.20 -4.35
N GLU A 252 9.79 23.88 -5.47
CA GLU A 252 10.60 25.11 -5.52
C GLU A 252 9.73 26.31 -5.90
N LEU A 253 9.64 27.27 -4.98
CA LEU A 253 8.92 28.51 -5.22
C LEU A 253 9.56 29.26 -6.41
N GLY A 254 8.74 29.65 -7.39
CA GLY A 254 9.18 30.32 -8.62
C GLY A 254 9.55 29.38 -9.78
N LYS A 255 9.65 28.06 -9.55
CA LYS A 255 9.71 27.04 -10.60
C LYS A 255 8.43 26.21 -10.70
N ALA A 256 7.79 25.97 -9.56
CA ALA A 256 6.52 25.29 -9.49
C ALA A 256 5.46 26.07 -10.29
N ASP A 257 4.84 25.39 -11.26
CA ASP A 257 3.66 25.90 -11.96
C ASP A 257 2.43 25.15 -11.49
N PHE A 258 1.74 25.76 -10.52
CA PHE A 258 0.43 25.34 -10.03
C PHE A 258 -0.65 26.39 -10.34
N SER A 259 -0.50 27.11 -11.45
CA SER A 259 -1.48 28.11 -11.92
C SER A 259 -2.89 27.54 -12.17
N GLY A 260 -2.98 26.23 -12.38
CA GLY A 260 -4.26 25.50 -12.45
C GLY A 260 -4.94 25.29 -11.08
N MET A 261 -4.26 25.58 -9.96
CA MET A 261 -4.76 25.43 -8.60
C MET A 261 -5.11 26.77 -7.96
N SER A 262 -4.29 27.81 -8.19
CA SER A 262 -4.42 29.13 -7.59
C SER A 262 -3.90 30.23 -8.52
N GLN A 263 -4.37 31.45 -8.32
CA GLN A 263 -3.80 32.67 -8.93
C GLN A 263 -2.52 33.13 -8.23
N THR A 264 -2.29 32.69 -7.00
CA THR A 264 -1.08 32.98 -6.23
C THR A 264 -0.01 31.93 -6.54
N ASP A 265 1.26 32.36 -6.56
CA ASP A 265 2.38 31.43 -6.72
C ASP A 265 2.41 30.42 -5.57
N LEU A 266 2.45 29.15 -5.93
CA LEU A 266 2.41 28.01 -5.01
C LEU A 266 3.57 27.06 -5.27
N SER A 267 3.98 26.36 -4.22
CA SER A 267 4.80 25.16 -4.31
C SER A 267 4.29 24.12 -3.32
N LEU A 268 4.58 22.84 -3.57
CA LEU A 268 4.36 21.79 -2.59
C LEU A 268 5.31 22.03 -1.41
N SER A 269 4.74 22.23 -0.23
CA SER A 269 5.51 22.38 1.00
C SER A 269 5.75 21.03 1.67
N LYS A 270 4.82 20.08 1.51
CA LYS A 270 4.96 18.74 2.07
C LYS A 270 4.08 17.72 1.37
N VAL A 271 4.58 16.50 1.24
CA VAL A 271 3.81 15.34 0.79
C VAL A 271 4.04 14.21 1.79
N VAL A 272 2.98 13.81 2.50
CA VAL A 272 3.09 12.77 3.52
C VAL A 272 2.28 11.56 3.09
N HIS A 273 2.96 10.41 3.04
CA HIS A 273 2.33 9.11 2.87
C HIS A 273 2.49 8.31 4.15
N LYS A 274 1.40 7.81 4.71
CA LYS A 274 1.45 6.90 5.86
C LYS A 274 0.56 5.71 5.62
N SER A 275 1.11 4.52 5.75
CA SER A 275 0.40 3.27 5.49
C SER A 275 0.40 2.39 6.74
N PHE A 276 -0.69 1.65 6.89
CA PHE A 276 -0.85 0.69 7.97
C PHE A 276 -1.39 -0.62 7.41
N VAL A 277 -0.70 -1.73 7.70
CA VAL A 277 -1.11 -3.08 7.35
C VAL A 277 -0.98 -3.97 8.59
N GLU A 278 -2.02 -4.73 8.88
CA GLU A 278 -2.06 -5.70 9.98
C GLU A 278 -2.50 -7.06 9.42
N VAL A 279 -1.71 -8.09 9.68
CA VAL A 279 -1.93 -9.46 9.21
C VAL A 279 -2.05 -10.39 10.42
N ASN A 280 -3.20 -11.08 10.50
CA ASN A 280 -3.51 -12.06 11.54
C ASN A 280 -4.36 -13.23 10.98
N GLU A 281 -4.87 -14.11 11.85
CA GLU A 281 -5.52 -15.35 11.45
C GLU A 281 -6.82 -15.17 10.69
N GLU A 282 -7.57 -14.14 11.04
CA GLU A 282 -8.85 -13.84 10.42
C GLU A 282 -8.63 -13.22 9.04
N GLY A 283 -7.43 -12.67 8.84
CA GLY A 283 -7.15 -11.56 7.95
C GLY A 283 -7.27 -10.29 8.78
N THR A 284 -8.51 -9.91 9.17
CA THR A 284 -8.79 -8.93 10.23
C THR A 284 -10.28 -8.89 10.70
N GLU A 285 -10.60 -9.51 11.86
CA GLU A 285 -11.91 -9.88 12.51
C GLU A 285 -13.16 -10.11 11.66
N ALA A 286 -13.99 -11.12 11.94
CA ALA A 286 -13.82 -12.44 12.56
C ALA A 286 -14.99 -13.28 12.04
N ALA A 287 -14.78 -14.61 11.91
CA ALA A 287 -15.61 -15.67 12.50
C ALA A 287 -15.69 -16.96 11.66
N ALA A 288 -15.36 -18.03 12.39
CA ALA A 288 -15.93 -19.38 12.40
C ALA A 288 -15.43 -20.45 11.41
N ALA A 289 -14.84 -21.47 12.05
CA ALA A 289 -14.26 -22.70 11.54
C ALA A 289 -15.29 -23.75 11.08
N THR A 290 -14.87 -24.72 10.26
CA THR A 290 -15.41 -26.09 10.33
C THR A 290 -14.45 -27.18 9.81
N ALA A 291 -14.05 -28.04 10.74
CA ALA A 291 -13.85 -29.50 10.67
C ALA A 291 -13.03 -30.14 9.52
N ALA A 292 -11.83 -30.63 9.86
CA ALA A 292 -11.13 -31.66 9.10
C ALA A 292 -11.32 -33.05 9.74
N ILE A 293 -11.93 -33.95 8.97
CA ILE A 293 -12.06 -35.38 9.28
C ILE A 293 -10.74 -36.08 8.91
N MET A 294 -10.07 -36.68 9.90
CA MET A 294 -8.90 -37.54 9.68
C MET A 294 -9.26 -38.78 8.83
N MET A 295 -8.68 -38.89 7.64
CA MET A 295 -8.47 -40.18 6.97
C MET A 295 -6.97 -40.44 6.83
N MET A 296 -6.47 -41.44 7.56
CA MET A 296 -5.15 -42.02 7.30
C MET A 296 -5.10 -42.60 5.88
N ARG A 297 -4.31 -41.99 5.00
CA ARG A 297 -3.75 -42.61 3.79
C ARG A 297 -2.32 -42.10 3.60
N CYS A 298 -1.46 -42.96 3.06
CA CYS A 298 -0.01 -42.81 2.82
C CYS A 298 0.51 -41.36 2.86
N ALA A 299 1.56 -41.09 3.64
CA ALA A 299 2.17 -39.77 3.80
C ALA A 299 2.49 -39.14 2.44
N ARG A 300 1.55 -38.34 1.92
CA ARG A 300 1.74 -37.51 0.75
C ARG A 300 2.70 -36.41 1.21
N PHE A 301 3.79 -36.21 0.48
CA PHE A 301 4.66 -35.08 0.73
C PHE A 301 3.89 -33.82 0.34
N VAL A 302 3.36 -33.09 1.32
CA VAL A 302 2.68 -31.82 1.11
C VAL A 302 3.76 -30.74 1.02
N PRO A 303 3.84 -29.97 -0.08
CA PRO A 303 4.77 -28.84 -0.18
C PRO A 303 4.59 -27.86 0.98
N ARG A 304 5.70 -27.31 1.45
CA ARG A 304 5.72 -26.28 2.51
C ARG A 304 5.98 -24.91 1.91
N PHE A 305 5.33 -23.90 2.45
CA PHE A 305 5.66 -22.49 2.27
C PHE A 305 5.83 -21.88 3.67
N CYS A 306 7.07 -21.67 4.09
CA CYS A 306 7.41 -21.22 5.45
C CYS A 306 8.06 -19.84 5.40
N ALA A 307 7.28 -18.80 5.65
CA ALA A 307 7.75 -17.41 5.62
C ALA A 307 8.45 -17.04 6.94
N ASP A 308 9.53 -17.75 7.28
CA ASP A 308 10.33 -17.59 8.51
C ASP A 308 11.59 -16.72 8.32
N HIS A 309 11.68 -15.98 7.23
CA HIS A 309 12.79 -15.07 6.90
C HIS A 309 12.30 -13.99 5.93
N PRO A 310 13.09 -12.93 5.63
CA PRO A 310 12.61 -11.76 4.91
C PRO A 310 11.92 -12.07 3.57
N PHE A 311 10.75 -11.49 3.36
CA PHE A 311 9.94 -11.65 2.15
C PHE A 311 9.34 -10.33 1.67
N LEU A 312 8.93 -10.29 0.40
CA LEU A 312 8.08 -9.22 -0.13
C LEU A 312 6.62 -9.67 -0.08
N PHE A 313 5.71 -8.74 0.16
CA PHE A 313 4.29 -8.97 0.04
C PHE A 313 3.61 -7.87 -0.77
N PHE A 314 2.52 -8.23 -1.44
CA PHE A 314 1.71 -7.34 -2.25
C PHE A 314 0.25 -7.61 -1.96
N ILE A 315 -0.58 -6.56 -1.92
CA ILE A 315 -2.04 -6.69 -1.91
C ILE A 315 -2.53 -6.18 -3.25
N GLN A 316 -3.05 -7.08 -4.07
CA GLN A 316 -3.45 -6.79 -5.44
C GLN A 316 -4.96 -6.93 -5.59
N HIS A 317 -5.58 -6.00 -6.31
CA HIS A 317 -6.98 -6.08 -6.70
C HIS A 317 -7.14 -6.92 -7.97
N SER A 318 -7.83 -8.05 -7.85
CA SER A 318 -7.91 -9.11 -8.89
C SER A 318 -8.49 -8.60 -10.21
N LYS A 319 -9.47 -7.69 -10.18
CA LYS A 319 -10.16 -7.23 -11.39
C LYS A 319 -9.33 -6.20 -12.18
N THR A 320 -8.60 -5.33 -11.50
CA THR A 320 -7.81 -4.26 -12.15
C THR A 320 -6.33 -4.61 -12.26
N ASN A 321 -5.89 -5.70 -11.61
CA ASN A 321 -4.48 -6.06 -11.38
C ASN A 321 -3.67 -4.95 -10.68
N GLY A 322 -4.36 -3.97 -10.08
CA GLY A 322 -3.74 -2.85 -9.39
C GLY A 322 -3.11 -3.29 -8.07
N ILE A 323 -1.86 -2.92 -7.85
CA ILE A 323 -1.17 -3.13 -6.58
C ILE A 323 -1.64 -2.02 -5.63
N LEU A 324 -2.36 -2.39 -4.57
CA LEU A 324 -2.84 -1.48 -3.55
C LEU A 324 -1.79 -1.26 -2.46
N PHE A 325 -1.05 -2.32 -2.11
CA PHE A 325 0.06 -2.27 -1.17
C PHE A 325 1.22 -3.10 -1.72
N CYS A 326 2.43 -2.62 -1.46
CA CYS A 326 3.65 -3.40 -1.56
C CYS A 326 4.48 -3.14 -0.31
N GLY A 327 5.17 -4.17 0.16
CA GLY A 327 5.99 -4.04 1.35
C GLY A 327 6.99 -5.16 1.48
N ARG A 328 7.94 -4.92 2.38
CA ARG A 328 8.94 -5.88 2.79
C ARG A 328 8.74 -6.18 4.27
N PHE A 329 8.69 -7.44 4.63
CA PHE A 329 8.77 -7.87 6.02
C PHE A 329 10.17 -8.44 6.28
N SER A 330 10.99 -7.77 7.09
CA SER A 330 12.37 -8.20 7.39
C SER A 330 12.64 -8.41 8.87
N SER A 331 11.86 -7.79 9.75
CA SER A 331 11.90 -8.02 11.20
C SER A 331 10.49 -7.91 11.74
N PRO A 332 10.09 -8.80 12.66
CA PRO A 332 8.92 -8.59 13.50
C PRO A 332 9.08 -7.40 14.44
#